data_AF-A0A3M1X0N0-F1
#
_entry.id   AF-A0A3M1X0N0-F1
#
_cell.length_a   1.000
_cell.length_b   1.000
_cell.length_c   1.000
_cell.angle_alpha   90.00
_cell.angle_beta   90.00
_cell.angle_gamma   90.00
#
_symmetry.space_group_name_H-M   'P 1'
#
loop_
_entity.id
_entity.type
_entity.pdbx_description
1 polymer ?
#
loop_
_entity_poly.entity_id
_entity_poly.type
_entity_poly.pdbx_seq_one_letter_code
_entity_poly.pdbx_strand_id
1 'polypeptide(L)'
;LAVIGALLLLLSLPGMRSFTEEEGPDPSKIVVDEMAGFIVAGLFHARTLTSALILFFLFRIFDILKPWPASWANRQEGLVHVVLDDLAAGLYASLLHALLLLVIR
;
A
#
# COMPACT_ATOMS: atom_id res chain seq x y z
N LEU A 1 -4.98 13.95 -2.36
CA LEU A 1 -4.02 12.95 -2.90
C LEU A 1 -4.55 11.53 -2.74
N ALA A 2 -5.00 11.09 -1.55
CA ALA A 2 -5.57 9.75 -1.35
C ALA A 2 -6.77 9.43 -2.27
N VAL A 3 -7.71 10.37 -2.47
CA VAL A 3 -8.84 10.20 -3.41
C VAL A 3 -8.36 10.01 -4.85
N ILE A 4 -7.36 10.77 -5.28
CA ILE A 4 -6.76 10.63 -6.62
C ILE A 4 -6.11 9.26 -6.75
N GLY A 5 -5.37 8.81 -5.74
CA GLY A 5 -4.79 7.46 -5.70
C GLY A 5 -5.86 6.36 -5.80
N ALA A 6 -6.96 6.48 -5.03
CA ALA A 6 -8.08 5.54 -5.09
C ALA A 6 -8.75 5.52 -6.48
N LEU A 7 -8.92 6.68 -7.11
CA LEU A 7 -9.44 6.75 -8.48
C LEU A 7 -8.49 6.10 -9.48
N LEU A 8 -7.17 6.32 -9.36
CA LEU A 8 -6.16 5.69 -10.22
C LEU A 8 -6.18 4.16 -10.05
N LEU A 9 -6.32 3.65 -8.83
CA LEU A 9 -6.45 2.23 -8.54
C LEU A 9 -7.71 1.62 -9.18
N LEU A 10 -8.85 2.32 -9.10
CA LEU A 10 -10.09 1.85 -9.74
C LEU A 10 -9.98 1.85 -11.27
N LEU A 11 -9.31 2.85 -11.85
CA LEU A 11 -9.07 2.95 -13.28
C LEU A 11 -8.07 1.90 -13.80
N SER A 12 -7.18 1.37 -12.95
CA SER A 12 -6.23 0.33 -13.34
C SER A 12 -6.83 -1.09 -13.34
N LEU A 13 -8.00 -1.31 -12.71
CA LEU A 13 -8.63 -2.64 -12.61
C LEU A 13 -8.90 -3.32 -13.97
N PRO A 14 -9.42 -2.64 -15.02
CA PRO A 14 -9.63 -3.27 -16.31
C PRO A 14 -8.32 -3.71 -16.97
N GLY A 15 -7.27 -2.88 -16.89
CA GLY A 15 -5.95 -3.19 -17.45
C GLY A 15 -5.27 -4.36 -16.73
N MET A 16 -5.48 -4.48 -15.42
CA MET A 16 -5.00 -5.60 -14.62
C MET A 16 -5.59 -6.93 -15.11
N ARG A 17 -6.91 -6.97 -15.37
CA ARG A 17 -7.60 -8.20 -15.83
C ARG A 17 -7.01 -8.73 -17.14
N SER A 18 -6.79 -7.85 -18.11
CA SER A 18 -6.15 -8.21 -19.38
C SER A 18 -4.72 -8.73 -19.20
N PHE A 19 -3.94 -8.16 -18.28
CA PHE A 19 -2.57 -8.60 -18.03
C PHE A 19 -2.49 -9.96 -17.34
N THR A 20 -3.39 -10.24 -16.40
CA THR A 20 -3.46 -11.54 -15.71
C THR A 20 -3.90 -12.69 -16.64
N GLU A 21 -4.67 -12.39 -17.68
CA GLU A 21 -5.04 -13.38 -18.70
C GLU A 21 -3.86 -13.77 -19.60
N GLU A 22 -2.89 -12.86 -19.81
CA GLU A 22 -1.72 -13.09 -20.67
C GLU A 22 -0.49 -13.63 -19.92
N GLU A 23 -0.17 -13.10 -18.74
CA GLU A 23 1.07 -13.43 -18.01
C GLU A 23 0.88 -14.41 -16.82
N GLY A 24 -0.36 -14.79 -16.50
CA GLY A 24 -0.69 -15.71 -15.40
C GLY A 24 -1.09 -15.00 -14.09
N PRO A 25 -1.28 -15.76 -12.98
CA PRO A 25 -2.00 -15.29 -11.79
C PRO A 25 -1.29 -14.22 -10.95
N ASP A 26 0.02 -14.01 -11.14
CA ASP A 26 0.77 -13.03 -10.35
C ASP A 26 1.99 -12.49 -11.13
N PRO A 27 1.78 -11.67 -12.17
CA PRO A 27 2.86 -11.05 -12.89
C PRO A 27 3.49 -10.01 -11.98
N SER A 28 4.80 -10.11 -11.72
CA SER A 28 5.55 -9.18 -10.85
C SER A 28 5.53 -7.71 -11.31
N LYS A 29 4.90 -7.42 -12.46
CA LYS A 29 4.67 -6.08 -13.01
C LYS A 29 3.38 -5.43 -12.50
N ILE A 30 2.47 -6.20 -11.90
CA ILE A 30 1.22 -5.70 -11.33
C ILE A 30 1.48 -5.31 -9.87
N VAL A 31 1.40 -4.02 -9.56
CA VAL A 31 1.67 -3.44 -8.23
C VAL A 31 0.40 -2.90 -7.57
N VAL A 32 -0.72 -3.60 -7.79
CA VAL A 32 -2.05 -3.14 -7.36
C VAL A 32 -2.23 -3.27 -5.85
N ASP A 33 -1.64 -4.31 -5.27
CA ASP A 33 -1.39 -4.50 -3.84
C ASP A 33 -0.57 -3.34 -3.24
N GLU A 34 0.57 -2.97 -3.84
CA GLU A 34 1.41 -1.87 -3.35
C GLU A 34 0.65 -0.54 -3.38
N MET A 35 -0.11 -0.31 -4.45
CA MET A 35 -0.96 0.87 -4.60
C MET A 35 -2.07 0.91 -3.55
N ALA A 36 -2.71 -0.23 -3.27
CA ALA A 36 -3.73 -0.32 -2.23
C ALA A 36 -3.15 -0.02 -0.85
N GLY A 37 -1.98 -0.59 -0.52
CA GLY A 37 -1.24 -0.29 0.71
C GLY A 37 -0.87 1.19 0.84
N PHE A 38 -0.37 1.81 -0.23
CA PHE A 38 -0.01 3.23 -0.22
C PHE A 38 -1.23 4.17 -0.06
N ILE A 39 -2.38 3.81 -0.64
CA ILE A 39 -3.63 4.56 -0.41
C ILE A 39 -4.04 4.49 1.07
N VAL A 40 -3.89 3.33 1.72
CA VAL A 40 -4.11 3.17 3.16
C VAL A 40 -3.14 4.02 3.98
N ALA A 41 -1.87 4.10 3.61
CA ALA A 41 -0.91 5.01 4.24
C ALA A 41 -1.40 6.47 4.18
N GLY A 42 -1.96 6.88 3.04
CA GLY A 42 -2.40 8.25 2.75
C GLY A 42 -3.77 8.67 3.29
N LEU A 43 -4.61 7.73 3.72
CA LEU A 43 -6.07 7.91 3.85
C LEU A 43 -6.49 9.13 4.70
N PHE A 44 -5.78 9.41 5.80
CA PHE A 44 -6.12 10.51 6.71
C PHE A 44 -5.11 11.67 6.70
N HIS A 45 -3.89 11.42 6.25
CA HIS A 45 -2.75 12.31 6.51
C HIS A 45 -2.05 12.85 5.24
N ALA A 46 -2.35 12.35 4.03
CA ALA A 46 -1.75 12.82 2.78
C ALA A 46 -2.43 14.09 2.23
N ARG A 47 -2.42 15.18 3.01
CA ARG A 47 -3.01 16.48 2.62
C ARG A 47 -2.03 17.39 1.88
N THR A 48 -0.72 17.15 2.04
CA THR A 48 0.36 17.92 1.40
C THR A 48 1.27 16.98 0.62
N LEU A 49 2.04 17.54 -0.33
CA LEU A 49 3.06 16.77 -1.05
C LEU A 49 4.12 16.22 -0.08
N THR A 50 4.53 17.01 0.91
CA THR A 50 5.49 16.60 1.93
C THR A 50 4.99 15.38 2.72
N SER A 51 3.74 15.40 3.21
CA SER A 51 3.16 14.25 3.90
C SER A 51 3.06 13.02 3.00
N ALA A 52 2.72 13.20 1.71
CA ALA A 52 2.68 12.10 0.76
C ALA A 52 4.07 11.47 0.52
N LEU A 53 5.13 12.28 0.42
CA LEU A 53 6.51 11.80 0.30
C LEU A 53 6.96 11.06 1.56
N ILE A 54 6.70 11.60 2.75
CA ILE A 54 7.03 10.92 4.01
C ILE A 54 6.31 9.57 4.09
N LEU A 55 5.01 9.55 3.80
CA LEU A 55 4.22 8.32 3.79
C LEU A 55 4.71 7.32 2.75
N PHE A 56 5.21 7.77 1.60
CA PHE A 56 5.78 6.88 0.58
C PHE A 56 7.01 6.15 1.10
N PHE A 57 7.95 6.87 1.73
CA PHE A 57 9.14 6.26 2.30
C PHE A 57 8.80 5.36 3.49
N LEU A 58 7.90 5.78 4.37
CA LEU A 58 7.45 4.95 5.50
C LEU A 58 6.78 3.67 5.02
N PHE A 59 5.88 3.77 4.04
CA PHE A 59 5.23 2.62 3.42
C PHE A 59 6.26 1.64 2.85
N ARG A 60 7.22 2.12 2.05
CA ARG A 60 8.28 1.26 1.50
C ARG A 60 9.13 0.59 2.57
N ILE A 61 9.44 1.28 3.66
CA ILE A 61 10.16 0.67 4.78
C ILE A 61 9.33 -0.47 5.39
N PHE A 62 8.03 -0.26 5.62
CA PHE A 62 7.18 -1.28 6.22
C PHE A 62 6.82 -2.43 5.29
N ASP A 63 6.70 -2.18 3.99
CA ASP A 63 6.53 -3.20 2.96
C ASP A 63 7.80 -4.07 2.83
N ILE A 64 9.01 -3.50 2.96
CA ILE A 64 10.24 -4.32 2.96
C ILE A 64 10.40 -5.10 4.28
N LEU A 65 10.15 -4.46 5.43
CA LEU A 65 10.39 -5.07 6.74
C LEU A 65 9.28 -6.03 7.18
N LYS A 66 8.03 -5.81 6.73
CA LYS A 66 6.80 -6.51 7.11
C LYS A 66 6.77 -6.92 8.60
N PRO A 67 6.87 -5.98 9.56
CA PRO A 67 6.87 -6.34 10.97
C PRO A 67 5.55 -7.03 11.36
N TRP A 68 5.64 -7.99 12.28
CA TRP A 68 4.46 -8.72 12.75
C TRP A 68 3.36 -7.76 13.21
N PRO A 69 2.07 -7.98 12.87
CA PRO A 69 1.49 -9.16 12.20
C PRO A 69 1.61 -9.24 10.66
N ALA A 70 2.12 -8.25 9.93
CA ALA A 70 2.14 -8.26 8.46
C ALA A 70 2.89 -9.49 7.88
N SER A 71 4.06 -9.83 8.42
CA SER A 71 4.82 -11.03 8.01
C SER A 71 4.13 -12.37 8.27
N TRP A 72 3.02 -12.42 9.03
CA TRP A 72 2.21 -13.64 9.12
C TRP A 72 1.49 -13.93 7.80
N ALA A 73 1.06 -12.90 7.08
CA ALA A 73 0.38 -13.05 5.79
C ALA A 73 1.29 -13.70 4.74
N ASN A 74 2.59 -13.38 4.72
CA ASN A 74 3.59 -14.07 3.86
C ASN A 74 3.67 -15.58 4.06
N ARG A 75 3.19 -16.11 5.19
CA ARG A 75 3.23 -17.56 5.49
C ARG A 75 2.00 -18.29 4.99
N GLN A 76 1.03 -17.58 4.42
CA GLN A 76 -0.20 -18.12 3.91
C GLN A 76 -0.17 -18.09 2.38
N GLU A 77 -0.72 -19.13 1.74
CA GLU A 77 -0.82 -19.19 0.29
C GLU A 77 -2.06 -18.43 -0.20
N GLY A 78 -1.90 -17.61 -1.25
CA GLY A 78 -3.01 -16.99 -1.97
C GLY A 78 -2.92 -15.46 -2.08
N LEU A 79 -3.50 -14.94 -3.16
CA LEU A 79 -3.46 -13.53 -3.57
C LEU A 79 -4.04 -12.56 -2.52
N VAL A 80 -4.96 -13.04 -1.69
CA VAL A 80 -5.56 -12.24 -0.61
C VAL A 80 -4.50 -11.87 0.43
N HIS A 81 -3.54 -12.75 0.70
CA HIS A 81 -2.52 -12.54 1.72
C HIS A 81 -1.45 -11.56 1.28
N VAL A 82 -1.16 -11.51 -0.03
CA VAL A 82 -0.30 -10.49 -0.64
C VAL A 82 -0.91 -9.11 -0.43
N VAL A 83 -2.17 -8.91 -0.83
CA VAL A 83 -2.82 -7.60 -0.64
C VAL A 83 -2.94 -7.22 0.84
N LEU A 84 -3.22 -8.19 1.73
CA LEU A 84 -3.31 -7.94 3.17
C LEU A 84 -1.99 -7.48 3.78
N ASP A 85 -0.85 -7.97 3.29
CA ASP A 85 0.46 -7.59 3.81
C ASP A 85 0.79 -6.11 3.52
N ASP A 86 0.45 -5.63 2.32
CA ASP A 86 0.65 -4.25 1.88
C ASP A 86 -0.35 -3.30 2.55
N LEU A 87 -1.59 -3.74 2.76
CA LEU A 87 -2.55 -2.99 3.56
C LEU A 87 -2.05 -2.81 5.00
N ALA A 88 -1.44 -3.83 5.58
CA ALA A 88 -0.85 -3.74 6.92
C ALA A 88 0.37 -2.80 6.95
N ALA A 89 1.26 -2.87 5.94
CA ALA A 89 2.36 -1.92 5.77
C ALA A 89 1.85 -0.48 5.64
N GLY A 90 0.77 -0.27 4.90
CA GLY A 90 0.06 1.01 4.78
C GLY A 90 -0.43 1.54 6.12
N LEU A 91 -1.04 0.67 6.95
CA LEU A 91 -1.50 1.05 8.29
C LEU A 91 -0.33 1.46 9.19
N TYR A 92 0.78 0.72 9.19
CA TYR A 92 1.97 1.08 9.97
C TYR A 92 2.53 2.45 9.56
N ALA A 93 2.62 2.71 8.26
CA ALA A 93 3.06 4.00 7.74
C ALA A 93 2.16 5.14 8.21
N SER A 94 0.84 4.94 8.15
CA SER A 94 -0.15 5.93 8.59
C SER A 94 -0.06 6.23 10.08
N LEU A 95 0.07 5.19 10.91
CA LEU A 95 0.19 5.32 12.37
C LEU A 95 1.48 6.03 12.78
N LEU A 96 2.61 5.66 12.18
CA LEU A 96 3.89 6.30 12.47
C LEU A 96 3.89 7.78 12.02
N HIS A 97 3.35 8.08 10.84
CA HIS A 97 3.22 9.46 10.38
C HIS A 97 2.30 10.27 11.30
N ALA A 98 1.19 9.69 11.77
CA ALA A 98 0.32 10.34 12.75
C ALA A 98 1.08 10.66 14.05
N LEU A 99 1.88 9.71 14.57
CA LEU A 99 2.71 9.92 15.74
C LEU A 99 3.73 11.05 15.54
N LEU A 100 4.40 11.10 14.39
CA LEU A 100 5.34 12.18 14.05
C LEU A 100 4.64 13.54 14.06
N LEU A 101 3.44 13.64 13.48
CA LEU A 101 2.65 14.87 13.50
C LEU A 101 2.23 15.30 14.91
N LEU A 102 2.02 14.35 15.83
CA LEU A 102 1.71 14.65 17.24
C LEU A 102 2.92 15.18 18.00
N VAL A 103 4.13 14.72 17.68
CA VAL A 103 5.38 15.14 18.35
C VAL A 103 5.88 16.50 17.85
N ILE A 104 5.63 16.83 16.59
CA ILE A 104 6.11 18.06 15.93
C ILE A 104 5.14 19.25 16.14
N ARG A 105 3.92 18.98 16.63
CA ARG A 105 2.94 20.01 17.01
C ARG A 105 3.23 20.58 18.38
#